data_AF-A0A9X8QD31-F1
#
_entry.id   AF-A0A9X8QD31-F1
#
_cell.length_a   1.000
_cell.length_b   1.000
_cell.length_c   1.000
_cell.angle_alpha   90.00
_cell.angle_beta   90.00
_cell.angle_gamma   90.00
#
_symmetry.space_group_name_H-M   'P 1'
#
loop_
_entity.id
_entity.type
_entity.pdbx_description
1 polymer ?
#
loop_
_entity_poly.entity_id
_entity_poly.type
_entity_poly.pdbx_seq_one_letter_code
_entity_poly.pdbx_strand_id
1 'polypeptide(L)'
;MFEAISLIGGSNFLTIVAEVGTGGLASPIVIPLDIAATATGASLFVHGGFVWNKSIQNTKDTIQKIQSSGGGAANGKHSSNKNTTVDNFDAKTATNKQKGNYGEIKSSDNLLNNQSLKEAGFDLKPVGKSTPSGINDKIVKGIDGLYENTNQNSNIKYVIDEAKFGSSQLGKTKDGPQMSDGWLKGSETGKSRILKAVEGDEVLAEQITRALQKGKVERVLSKVDSSGKVKTFKIDAKGNIVGEWP
;
A
#
# COMPACT_ATOMS: atom_id res chain seq x y z
N MET A 1 -7.56 -49.36 2.69
CA MET A 1 -8.52 -48.96 3.73
C MET A 1 -8.52 -47.46 3.77
N PHE A 2 -9.62 -46.87 3.33
CA PHE A 2 -9.90 -45.44 3.35
C PHE A 2 -10.65 -45.14 4.64
N GLU A 3 -10.28 -44.10 5.36
CA GLU A 3 -11.07 -43.50 6.44
C GLU A 3 -11.03 -41.98 6.25
N ALA A 4 -12.19 -41.36 6.41
CA ALA A 4 -12.60 -40.09 5.82
C ALA A 4 -11.95 -38.84 6.46
N ILE A 5 -11.70 -37.82 5.65
CA ILE A 5 -11.70 -36.43 6.13
C ILE A 5 -13.11 -35.90 5.91
N SER A 6 -13.87 -35.76 6.99
CA SER A 6 -15.19 -35.13 6.99
C SER A 6 -15.03 -33.61 6.97
N LEU A 7 -15.54 -32.97 5.92
CA LEU A 7 -15.83 -31.53 5.92
C LEU A 7 -17.15 -31.31 6.66
N ILE A 8 -17.12 -30.63 7.80
CA ILE A 8 -18.30 -30.02 8.40
C ILE A 8 -18.15 -28.51 8.24
N GLY A 9 -19.00 -27.94 7.38
CA GLY A 9 -19.17 -26.50 7.27
C GLY A 9 -19.98 -25.95 8.44
N GLY A 10 -19.63 -24.73 8.87
CA GLY A 10 -20.40 -23.96 9.84
C GLY A 10 -19.54 -22.93 10.54
N SER A 11 -19.58 -21.70 10.03
CA SER A 11 -19.36 -20.43 10.74
C SER A 11 -18.19 -20.32 11.75
N ASN A 12 -17.18 -19.56 11.31
CA ASN A 12 -16.26 -18.76 12.12
C ASN A 12 -15.19 -19.52 12.95
N PHE A 13 -13.93 -19.26 12.56
CA PHE A 13 -12.66 -19.61 13.23
C PHE A 13 -12.19 -21.08 13.17
N LEU A 14 -11.27 -21.34 12.24
CA LEU A 14 -10.42 -22.53 12.24
C LEU A 14 -9.21 -22.28 13.16
N THR A 15 -9.26 -22.86 14.37
CA THR A 15 -8.07 -23.09 15.20
C THR A 15 -7.33 -24.29 14.65
N ILE A 16 -6.10 -24.11 14.17
CA ILE A 16 -5.21 -25.22 13.79
C ILE A 16 -4.21 -25.41 14.93
N VAL A 17 -4.36 -26.46 15.72
CA VAL A 17 -3.33 -26.90 16.68
C VAL A 17 -2.44 -27.91 15.96
N ALA A 18 -1.20 -27.52 15.66
CA ALA A 18 -0.16 -28.46 15.28
C ALA A 18 0.68 -28.77 16.52
N GLU A 19 0.42 -29.92 17.14
CA GLU A 19 1.25 -30.46 18.21
C GLU A 19 2.39 -31.28 17.58
N VAL A 20 3.63 -30.76 17.65
CA VAL A 20 4.83 -31.54 17.34
C VAL A 20 5.38 -32.08 18.65
N GLY A 21 5.32 -33.41 18.80
CA GLY A 21 5.79 -34.15 19.96
C GLY A 21 7.23 -33.81 20.35
N THR A 22 7.42 -33.65 21.65
CA THR A 22 8.62 -33.13 22.31
C THR A 22 9.71 -34.18 22.48
N GLY A 23 10.96 -33.78 22.20
CA GLY A 23 12.16 -34.50 22.60
C GLY A 23 13.40 -33.61 22.54
N GLY A 24 13.55 -32.68 23.50
CA GLY A 24 14.81 -31.99 23.78
C GLY A 24 14.84 -30.47 23.56
N LEU A 25 14.72 -29.73 24.66
CA LEU A 25 15.20 -28.36 24.94
C LEU A 25 15.11 -27.28 23.83
N ALA A 26 13.94 -26.61 23.73
CA ALA A 26 13.84 -25.16 23.44
C ALA A 26 12.41 -24.67 23.74
N SER A 27 12.28 -23.48 24.31
CA SER A 27 11.04 -22.87 24.82
C SER A 27 9.93 -22.73 23.75
N PRO A 28 8.64 -22.86 24.12
CA PRO A 28 7.55 -22.57 23.20
C PRO A 28 7.49 -21.07 22.88
N ILE A 29 7.46 -20.74 21.59
CA ILE A 29 7.15 -19.38 21.11
C ILE A 29 5.62 -19.24 21.11
N VAL A 30 5.09 -18.44 22.02
CA VAL A 30 3.68 -18.01 22.01
C VAL A 30 3.56 -16.82 21.07
N ILE A 31 2.72 -16.92 20.04
CA ILE A 31 2.33 -15.80 19.18
C ILE A 31 0.93 -15.36 19.63
N PRO A 32 0.76 -14.22 20.33
CA PRO A 32 -0.57 -13.66 20.54
C PRO A 32 -1.09 -13.07 19.21
N LEU A 33 -2.24 -13.57 18.75
CA LEU A 33 -2.97 -13.04 17.61
C LEU A 33 -4.10 -12.16 18.17
N ASP A 34 -3.95 -10.84 18.13
CA ASP A 34 -5.03 -9.91 18.47
C ASP A 34 -6.07 -9.92 17.33
N ILE A 35 -7.18 -10.62 17.54
CA ILE A 35 -8.37 -10.54 16.68
C ILE A 35 -9.41 -9.71 17.40
N ALA A 36 -9.51 -8.43 17.04
CA ALA A 36 -10.65 -7.61 17.44
C ALA A 36 -11.88 -8.00 16.60
N ALA A 37 -12.74 -8.84 17.16
CA ALA A 37 -14.06 -9.12 16.60
C ALA A 37 -15.04 -8.02 17.04
N THR A 38 -15.41 -7.12 16.13
CA THR A 38 -16.60 -6.27 16.32
C THR A 38 -17.77 -6.88 15.58
N ALA A 39 -18.56 -7.67 16.32
CA ALA A 39 -19.88 -8.09 15.90
C ALA A 39 -20.90 -7.07 16.39
N THR A 40 -21.55 -6.36 15.47
CA THR A 40 -22.87 -5.76 15.72
C THR A 40 -23.61 -5.73 14.40
N GLY A 41 -24.48 -6.72 14.21
CA GLY A 41 -25.45 -6.73 13.13
C GLY A 41 -26.64 -5.86 13.49
N ALA A 42 -27.14 -5.09 12.52
CA ALA A 42 -28.56 -4.90 12.24
C ALA A 42 -28.68 -3.99 11.01
N SER A 43 -29.30 -4.52 9.96
CA SER A 43 -29.66 -3.78 8.74
C SER A 43 -30.75 -2.75 9.04
N LEU A 44 -30.61 -1.53 8.53
CA LEU A 44 -31.76 -0.76 8.09
C LEU A 44 -31.36 0.18 6.94
N PHE A 45 -31.83 -0.12 5.73
CA PHE A 45 -31.76 0.79 4.60
C PHE A 45 -32.71 1.96 4.82
N VAL A 46 -32.20 3.19 4.84
CA VAL A 46 -32.99 4.41 4.63
C VAL A 46 -32.19 5.37 3.74
N HIS A 47 -32.89 5.97 2.80
CA HIS A 47 -32.43 6.88 1.76
C HIS A 47 -31.69 8.14 2.28
N GLY A 48 -30.72 8.62 1.49
CA GLY A 48 -30.43 10.05 1.32
C GLY A 48 -29.30 10.65 2.16
N GLY A 49 -28.32 11.26 1.48
CA GLY A 49 -27.47 12.32 2.02
C GLY A 49 -26.19 11.88 2.73
N PHE A 50 -25.11 11.71 1.98
CA PHE A 50 -23.76 11.65 2.56
C PHE A 50 -23.37 13.02 3.15
N VAL A 51 -23.38 13.13 4.48
CA VAL A 51 -22.84 14.29 5.21
C VAL A 51 -21.41 13.98 5.63
N TRP A 52 -20.44 14.52 4.91
CA TRP A 52 -19.01 14.46 5.25
C TRP A 52 -18.65 15.71 6.08
N ASN A 53 -18.75 15.66 7.42
CA ASN A 53 -18.27 16.78 8.24
C ASN A 53 -17.68 16.36 9.60
N LYS A 54 -16.71 15.45 9.60
CA LYS A 54 -15.89 15.17 10.80
C LYS A 54 -14.39 14.91 10.55
N SER A 55 -13.92 14.89 9.30
CA SER A 55 -12.48 14.80 9.01
C SER A 55 -11.80 16.19 8.94
N ILE A 56 -12.55 17.23 8.55
CA ILE A 56 -12.08 18.63 8.51
C ILE A 56 -12.39 19.34 9.84
N GLN A 57 -12.05 18.76 10.97
CA GLN A 57 -12.05 19.48 12.26
C GLN A 57 -10.72 19.25 12.97
N ASN A 58 -10.22 18.01 12.98
CA ASN A 58 -8.91 17.68 13.55
C ASN A 58 -7.73 18.43 12.90
N THR A 59 -7.80 18.75 11.60
CA THR A 59 -6.76 19.55 10.93
C THR A 59 -6.80 21.02 11.34
N LYS A 60 -7.98 21.60 11.59
CA LYS A 60 -8.11 23.01 12.00
C LYS A 60 -7.71 23.21 13.46
N ASP A 61 -8.07 22.29 14.35
CA ASP A 61 -7.68 22.34 15.76
C ASP A 61 -6.16 22.20 15.95
N THR A 62 -5.51 21.41 15.09
CA THR A 62 -4.05 21.26 15.08
C THR A 62 -3.33 22.51 14.59
N ILE A 63 -3.89 23.23 13.60
CA ILE A 63 -3.28 24.44 13.04
C ILE A 63 -3.50 25.68 13.92
N GLN A 64 -4.64 25.81 14.60
CA GLN A 64 -4.88 26.92 15.53
C GLN A 64 -3.98 26.86 16.78
N LYS A 65 -3.57 25.66 17.21
CA LYS A 65 -2.70 25.48 18.38
C LYS A 65 -1.22 25.83 18.12
N ILE A 66 -0.80 25.91 16.86
CA ILE A 66 0.61 26.22 16.50
C ILE A 66 0.87 27.74 16.47
N GLN A 67 -0.18 28.57 16.38
CA GLN A 67 -0.05 30.03 16.31
C GLN A 67 -0.11 30.73 17.68
N SER A 68 -0.31 30.01 18.80
CA SER A 68 -0.50 30.60 20.13
C SER A 68 0.37 29.96 21.23
N SER A 69 1.68 30.16 21.19
CA SER A 69 2.50 30.09 22.40
C SER A 69 3.83 30.82 22.26
N GLY A 70 3.76 32.14 22.46
CA GLY A 70 4.93 32.94 22.81
C GLY A 70 5.19 32.87 24.32
N GLY A 71 6.45 32.59 24.69
CA GLY A 71 7.07 32.98 25.96
C GLY A 71 6.95 32.00 27.13
N GLY A 72 8.10 31.51 27.63
CA GLY A 72 8.21 30.95 28.98
C GLY A 72 9.27 29.86 29.13
N ALA A 73 10.38 30.18 29.80
CA ALA A 73 11.48 29.28 30.10
C ALA A 73 11.09 28.15 31.06
N ALA A 74 11.48 26.90 30.74
CA ALA A 74 11.63 25.83 31.72
C ALA A 74 12.66 24.81 31.22
N ASN A 75 13.71 24.62 32.02
CA ASN A 75 14.77 23.65 31.84
C ASN A 75 14.18 22.24 32.09
N GLY A 76 13.89 21.53 31.01
CA GLY A 76 13.46 20.15 31.04
C GLY A 76 14.09 19.45 29.84
N LYS A 77 14.82 18.38 30.09
CA LYS A 77 15.38 17.48 29.08
C LYS A 77 14.22 16.81 28.34
N HIS A 78 13.58 17.56 27.45
CA HIS A 78 12.59 17.06 26.53
C HIS A 78 13.38 16.42 25.39
N SER A 79 13.24 15.10 25.29
CA SER A 79 13.55 14.35 24.08
C SER A 79 12.66 14.88 22.96
N SER A 80 13.10 16.00 22.37
CA SER A 80 12.57 16.56 21.15
C SER A 80 13.05 15.68 20.02
N ASN A 81 12.17 14.81 19.51
CA ASN A 81 11.97 14.59 18.08
C ASN A 81 11.16 13.32 17.88
N LYS A 82 9.85 13.48 17.76
CA LYS A 82 9.00 12.53 17.05
C LYS A 82 8.56 13.18 15.74
N ASN A 83 9.51 13.42 14.86
CA ASN A 83 9.26 13.69 13.44
C ASN A 83 10.26 12.83 12.66
N THR A 84 9.83 11.63 12.25
CA THR A 84 10.72 10.60 11.66
C THR A 84 10.06 9.91 10.46
N THR A 85 9.42 10.66 9.56
CA THR A 85 8.79 10.03 8.38
C THR A 85 9.79 9.89 7.23
N VAL A 86 10.50 10.97 6.85
CA VAL A 86 11.59 10.94 5.85
C VAL A 86 12.73 11.94 6.11
N ASP A 87 12.62 12.83 7.09
CA ASP A 87 13.51 14.00 7.26
C ASP A 87 14.97 13.65 7.56
N ASN A 88 15.21 12.45 8.11
CA ASN A 88 16.55 11.94 8.39
C ASN A 88 17.10 11.04 7.26
N PHE A 89 16.48 11.05 6.08
CA PHE A 89 16.95 10.27 4.95
C PHE A 89 18.20 10.91 4.33
N ASP A 90 19.32 10.19 4.39
CA ASP A 90 20.52 10.51 3.63
C ASP A 90 20.78 9.39 2.62
N ALA A 91 20.63 9.71 1.33
CA ALA A 91 20.85 8.77 0.23
C ALA A 91 22.23 8.10 0.24
N LYS A 92 23.25 8.75 0.81
CA LYS A 92 24.64 8.23 0.84
C LYS A 92 24.80 7.14 1.88
N THR A 93 24.16 7.29 3.04
CA THR A 93 24.30 6.38 4.19
C THR A 93 23.11 5.43 4.35
N ALA A 94 22.00 5.70 3.68
CA ALA A 94 20.79 4.89 3.77
C ALA A 94 20.98 3.46 3.27
N THR A 95 20.43 2.52 4.04
CA THR A 95 20.34 1.10 3.67
C THR A 95 19.39 0.89 2.48
N ASN A 96 19.49 -0.26 1.81
CA ASN A 96 18.56 -0.62 0.73
C ASN A 96 17.10 -0.63 1.19
N LYS A 97 16.84 -1.01 2.46
CA LYS A 97 15.52 -0.95 3.07
C LYS A 97 15.01 0.49 3.13
N GLN A 98 15.82 1.40 3.67
CA GLN A 98 15.45 2.80 3.80
C GLN A 98 15.24 3.46 2.44
N LYS A 99 16.08 3.13 1.45
CA LYS A 99 15.92 3.60 0.06
C LYS A 99 14.63 3.10 -0.59
N GLY A 100 14.28 1.83 -0.38
CA GLY A 100 13.02 1.27 -0.86
C GLY A 100 11.81 1.99 -0.28
N ASN A 101 11.71 2.04 1.04
CA ASN A 101 10.61 2.73 1.73
C ASN A 101 10.54 4.22 1.39
N TYR A 102 11.68 4.91 1.29
CA TYR A 102 11.73 6.31 0.88
C TYR A 102 11.18 6.50 -0.55
N GLY A 103 11.53 5.59 -1.46
CA GLY A 103 10.98 5.56 -2.82
C GLY A 103 9.45 5.41 -2.82
N GLU A 104 8.92 4.44 -2.08
CA GLU A 104 7.46 4.23 -1.98
C GLU A 104 6.74 5.47 -1.40
N ILE A 105 7.29 6.08 -0.36
CA ILE A 105 6.71 7.28 0.28
C ILE A 105 6.69 8.46 -0.70
N LYS A 106 7.82 8.77 -1.34
CA LYS A 106 7.92 9.89 -2.28
C LYS A 106 7.09 9.68 -3.55
N SER A 107 7.04 8.45 -4.04
CA SER A 107 6.16 8.09 -5.15
C SER A 107 4.70 8.36 -4.81
N SER A 108 4.23 7.84 -3.67
CA SER A 108 2.85 7.99 -3.22
C SER A 108 2.47 9.46 -3.03
N ASP A 109 3.35 10.25 -2.40
CA ASP A 109 3.17 11.71 -2.26
C ASP A 109 3.03 12.41 -3.62
N ASN A 110 3.90 12.07 -4.59
CA ASN A 110 3.80 12.61 -5.94
C ASN A 110 2.48 12.23 -6.62
N LEU A 111 2.06 10.96 -6.57
CA LEU A 111 0.82 10.51 -7.22
C LEU A 111 -0.43 11.19 -6.66
N LEU A 112 -0.44 11.55 -5.38
CA LEU A 112 -1.61 12.15 -4.72
C LEU A 112 -1.62 13.68 -4.80
N ASN A 113 -0.44 14.32 -4.83
CA ASN A 113 -0.31 15.76 -4.66
C ASN A 113 0.18 16.50 -5.91
N ASN A 114 0.66 15.81 -6.94
CA ASN A 114 1.15 16.45 -8.15
C ASN A 114 0.01 17.08 -8.97
N GLN A 115 0.15 18.37 -9.26
CA GLN A 115 -0.86 19.16 -9.96
C GLN A 115 -1.00 18.76 -11.43
N SER A 116 0.09 18.38 -12.11
CA SER A 116 0.07 17.92 -13.50
C SER A 116 -0.72 16.62 -13.65
N LEU A 117 -0.71 15.75 -12.64
CA LEU A 117 -1.55 14.55 -12.62
C LEU A 117 -3.04 14.87 -12.53
N LYS A 118 -3.40 15.81 -11.65
CA LYS A 118 -4.79 16.28 -11.50
C LYS A 118 -5.28 16.90 -12.80
N GLU A 119 -4.47 17.75 -13.41
CA GLU A 119 -4.78 18.38 -14.72
C GLU A 119 -4.88 17.36 -15.86
N ALA A 120 -4.10 16.28 -15.81
CA ALA A 120 -4.20 15.15 -16.73
C ALA A 120 -5.40 14.22 -16.44
N GLY A 121 -6.20 14.52 -15.41
CA GLY A 121 -7.41 13.79 -15.06
C GLY A 121 -7.21 12.58 -14.16
N PHE A 122 -6.13 12.55 -13.38
CA PHE A 122 -5.86 11.53 -12.37
C PHE A 122 -6.17 12.04 -10.97
N ASP A 123 -7.43 11.91 -10.56
CA ASP A 123 -7.89 12.19 -9.20
C ASP A 123 -7.76 10.91 -8.36
N LEU A 124 -6.55 10.64 -7.90
CA LEU A 124 -6.19 9.35 -7.32
C LEU A 124 -6.53 9.23 -5.83
N LYS A 125 -7.09 8.07 -5.46
CA LYS A 125 -7.32 7.66 -4.08
C LYS A 125 -6.63 6.32 -3.82
N PRO A 126 -5.79 6.19 -2.78
CA PRO A 126 -5.17 4.91 -2.43
C PRO A 126 -6.22 3.84 -2.12
N VAL A 127 -5.98 2.61 -2.57
CA VAL A 127 -6.80 1.44 -2.23
C VAL A 127 -5.90 0.25 -1.90
N GLY A 128 -6.36 -0.63 -1.01
CA GLY A 128 -5.58 -1.76 -0.54
C GLY A 128 -4.47 -1.35 0.45
N LYS A 129 -3.32 -2.03 0.35
CA LYS A 129 -2.19 -1.91 1.27
C LYS A 129 -1.74 -0.45 1.38
N SER A 130 -1.53 0.00 2.62
CA SER A 130 -0.96 1.31 2.90
C SER A 130 0.52 1.40 2.49
N THR A 131 0.92 2.60 2.05
CA THR A 131 2.33 2.98 1.87
C THR A 131 3.07 2.89 3.22
N PRO A 132 4.39 2.58 3.24
CA PRO A 132 5.18 2.61 4.47
C PRO A 132 5.02 3.93 5.23
N SER A 133 4.89 3.83 6.55
CA SER A 133 4.75 4.99 7.46
C SER A 133 6.10 5.65 7.75
N GLY A 134 7.20 4.99 7.45
CA GLY A 134 8.55 5.55 7.56
C GLY A 134 9.63 4.67 6.94
N ILE A 135 10.83 5.25 6.79
CA ILE A 135 11.96 4.59 6.12
C ILE A 135 12.45 3.30 6.81
N ASN A 136 12.11 3.09 8.08
CA ASN A 136 12.58 1.94 8.85
C ASN A 136 11.61 0.75 8.87
N ASP A 137 10.41 0.92 8.28
CA ASP A 137 9.37 -0.10 8.23
C ASP A 137 9.83 -1.37 7.50
N LYS A 138 9.16 -2.48 7.78
CA LYS A 138 9.45 -3.75 7.11
C LYS A 138 9.14 -3.61 5.62
N ILE A 139 10.05 -4.09 4.77
CA ILE A 139 9.79 -4.15 3.32
C ILE A 139 8.65 -5.12 3.06
N VAL A 140 7.61 -4.63 2.40
CA VAL A 140 6.52 -5.46 1.90
C VAL A 140 6.67 -5.63 0.40
N LYS A 141 7.01 -6.85 -0.02
CA LYS A 141 7.15 -7.19 -1.44
C LYS A 141 5.79 -7.20 -2.14
N GLY A 142 5.71 -6.66 -3.36
CA GLY A 142 4.50 -6.72 -4.18
C GLY A 142 4.42 -5.51 -5.09
N ILE A 143 3.18 -5.09 -5.36
CA ILE A 143 2.87 -3.76 -5.88
C ILE A 143 3.16 -2.74 -4.75
N ASP A 144 3.79 -1.63 -5.11
CA ASP A 144 4.17 -0.59 -4.14
C ASP A 144 3.00 0.36 -3.88
N GLY A 145 2.28 0.76 -4.93
CA GLY A 145 1.09 1.61 -4.84
C GLY A 145 -0.06 1.14 -5.72
N LEU A 146 -1.29 1.25 -5.21
CA LEU A 146 -2.51 0.94 -5.93
C LEU A 146 -3.54 2.03 -5.65
N TYR A 147 -4.09 2.60 -6.72
CA TYR A 147 -4.98 3.76 -6.62
C TYR A 147 -6.20 3.58 -7.51
N GLU A 148 -7.35 4.01 -7.01
CA GLU A 148 -8.56 4.24 -7.80
C GLU A 148 -8.52 5.65 -8.37
N ASN A 149 -8.82 5.81 -9.65
CA ASN A 149 -9.05 7.12 -10.25
C ASN A 149 -10.52 7.51 -10.09
N THR A 150 -10.77 8.50 -9.24
CA THR A 150 -12.11 8.98 -8.90
C THR A 150 -12.68 9.95 -9.94
N ASN A 151 -11.88 10.37 -10.93
CA ASN A 151 -12.35 11.18 -12.05
C ASN A 151 -13.33 10.39 -12.92
N GLN A 152 -14.61 10.77 -12.88
CA GLN A 152 -15.68 10.12 -13.63
C GLN A 152 -15.51 10.25 -15.14
N ASN A 153 -14.83 11.29 -15.61
CA ASN A 153 -14.56 11.54 -17.03
C ASN A 153 -13.36 10.74 -17.54
N SER A 154 -12.58 10.10 -16.67
CA SER A 154 -11.45 9.27 -17.08
C SER A 154 -11.90 7.87 -17.51
N ASN A 155 -11.33 7.40 -18.62
CA ASN A 155 -11.44 6.01 -19.06
C ASN A 155 -10.58 5.06 -18.20
N ILE A 156 -9.57 5.59 -17.51
CA ILE A 156 -8.73 4.87 -16.57
C ILE A 156 -9.43 4.80 -15.21
N LYS A 157 -9.48 3.60 -14.63
CA LYS A 157 -10.13 3.33 -13.34
C LYS A 157 -9.14 3.03 -12.23
N TYR A 158 -7.99 2.46 -12.54
CA TYR A 158 -6.95 2.24 -11.54
C TYR A 158 -5.58 2.64 -12.07
N VAL A 159 -4.70 3.00 -11.15
CA VAL A 159 -3.27 3.18 -11.38
C VAL A 159 -2.53 2.22 -10.47
N ILE A 160 -1.63 1.43 -11.05
CA ILE A 160 -0.71 0.56 -10.32
C ILE A 160 0.67 1.18 -10.43
N ASP A 161 1.29 1.47 -9.30
CA ASP A 161 2.60 2.12 -9.21
C ASP A 161 3.66 1.17 -8.65
N GLU A 162 4.86 1.26 -9.22
CA GLU A 162 6.09 0.65 -8.71
C GLU A 162 7.12 1.76 -8.49
N ALA A 163 7.67 1.85 -7.29
CA ALA A 163 8.65 2.84 -6.92
C ALA A 163 10.08 2.28 -7.05
N LYS A 164 10.98 3.07 -7.63
CA LYS A 164 12.41 2.74 -7.72
C LYS A 164 13.26 3.92 -7.31
N PHE A 165 14.13 3.70 -6.32
CA PHE A 165 15.10 4.69 -5.88
C PHE A 165 16.41 4.61 -6.67
N GLY A 166 16.91 5.75 -7.12
CA GLY A 166 18.19 5.90 -7.81
C GLY A 166 18.27 5.07 -9.09
N SER A 167 19.34 4.28 -9.23
CA SER A 167 19.59 3.43 -10.40
C SER A 167 18.81 2.10 -10.40
N SER A 168 17.99 1.84 -9.38
CA SER A 168 17.23 0.59 -9.25
C SER A 168 16.29 0.37 -10.43
N GLN A 169 16.22 -0.86 -10.95
CA GLN A 169 15.40 -1.20 -12.11
C GLN A 169 14.26 -2.15 -11.76
N LEU A 170 13.32 -2.32 -12.69
CA LEU A 170 12.32 -3.38 -12.62
C LEU A 170 13.01 -4.76 -12.65
N GLY A 171 12.62 -5.62 -11.72
CA GLY A 171 13.14 -6.99 -11.63
C GLY A 171 12.50 -7.94 -12.63
N LYS A 172 13.13 -9.10 -12.81
CA LYS A 172 12.54 -10.27 -13.47
C LYS A 172 12.13 -11.29 -12.42
N THR A 173 10.94 -11.86 -12.54
CA THR A 173 10.49 -12.96 -11.69
C THR A 173 10.14 -14.17 -12.55
N LYS A 174 9.78 -15.29 -11.89
CA LYS A 174 9.21 -16.45 -12.57
C LYS A 174 7.94 -16.12 -13.35
N ASP A 175 7.16 -15.16 -12.88
CA ASP A 175 5.94 -14.70 -13.55
C ASP A 175 6.20 -13.68 -14.68
N GLY A 176 7.48 -13.45 -15.04
CA GLY A 176 7.90 -12.47 -16.03
C GLY A 176 8.43 -11.15 -15.42
N PRO A 177 8.63 -10.12 -16.25
CA PRO A 177 9.08 -8.80 -15.79
C PRO A 177 8.12 -8.19 -14.77
N GLN A 178 8.63 -7.47 -13.77
CA GLN A 178 7.77 -6.69 -12.86
C GLN A 178 6.84 -5.77 -13.65
N MET A 179 5.62 -5.58 -13.13
CA MET A 179 4.55 -4.80 -13.77
C MET A 179 4.01 -5.35 -15.09
N SER A 180 4.50 -6.49 -15.59
CA SER A 180 3.83 -7.21 -16.68
C SER A 180 2.51 -7.84 -16.22
N ASP A 181 1.66 -8.20 -17.17
CA ASP A 181 0.42 -8.92 -16.89
C ASP A 181 0.65 -10.25 -16.17
N GLY A 182 1.67 -11.00 -16.61
CA GLY A 182 2.05 -12.26 -15.99
C GLY A 182 2.43 -12.05 -14.53
N TRP A 183 3.23 -11.03 -14.26
CA TRP A 183 3.65 -10.68 -12.91
C TRP A 183 2.47 -10.27 -12.04
N LEU A 184 1.65 -9.31 -12.48
CA LEU A 184 0.50 -8.79 -11.72
C LEU A 184 -0.47 -9.91 -11.31
N LYS A 185 -0.75 -10.85 -12.23
CA LYS A 185 -1.68 -11.97 -12.02
C LYS A 185 -1.01 -13.19 -11.37
N GLY A 186 0.31 -13.27 -11.35
CA GLY A 186 1.05 -14.45 -10.89
C GLY A 186 0.85 -15.66 -11.79
N SER A 187 0.91 -15.47 -13.11
CA SER A 187 0.52 -16.49 -14.10
C SER A 187 1.31 -17.80 -14.05
N GLU A 188 2.53 -17.81 -13.51
CA GLU A 188 3.33 -19.03 -13.37
C GLU A 188 3.29 -19.58 -11.94
N THR A 189 3.35 -18.70 -10.95
CA THR A 189 3.45 -19.09 -9.53
C THR A 189 2.10 -19.23 -8.83
N GLY A 190 1.00 -18.79 -9.45
CA GLY A 190 -0.32 -18.68 -8.84
C GLY A 190 -0.45 -17.56 -7.80
N LYS A 191 0.60 -16.76 -7.58
CA LYS A 191 0.64 -15.72 -6.54
C LYS A 191 0.20 -14.37 -7.11
N SER A 192 -1.10 -14.09 -7.13
CA SER A 192 -1.63 -12.80 -7.61
C SER A 192 -1.09 -11.64 -6.76
N ARG A 193 -0.37 -10.70 -7.39
CA ARG A 193 0.07 -9.47 -6.69
C ARG A 193 -1.06 -8.47 -6.55
N ILE A 194 -2.01 -8.45 -7.48
CA ILE A 194 -3.23 -7.64 -7.34
C ILE A 194 -3.99 -8.05 -6.07
N LEU A 195 -4.26 -9.35 -5.90
CA LEU A 195 -4.97 -9.86 -4.72
C LEU A 195 -4.22 -9.54 -3.42
N LYS A 196 -2.89 -9.68 -3.44
CA LYS A 196 -2.04 -9.33 -2.31
C LYS A 196 -2.08 -7.82 -2.00
N ALA A 197 -2.09 -6.98 -3.03
CA ALA A 197 -2.11 -5.53 -2.87
C ALA A 197 -3.42 -5.03 -2.26
N VAL A 198 -4.53 -5.73 -2.48
CA VAL A 198 -5.83 -5.44 -1.85
C VAL A 198 -6.07 -6.27 -0.58
N GLU A 199 -5.00 -6.78 0.03
CA GLU A 199 -5.04 -7.49 1.32
C GLU A 199 -5.99 -8.71 1.34
N GLY A 200 -6.18 -9.35 0.17
CA GLY A 200 -7.03 -10.52 0.04
C GLY A 200 -8.50 -10.22 -0.31
N ASP A 201 -8.88 -8.97 -0.56
CA ASP A 201 -10.21 -8.64 -1.08
C ASP A 201 -10.39 -9.17 -2.52
N GLU A 202 -11.05 -10.33 -2.63
CA GLU A 202 -11.25 -11.01 -3.90
C GLU A 202 -12.12 -10.20 -4.87
N VAL A 203 -13.11 -9.46 -4.37
CA VAL A 203 -14.04 -8.68 -5.20
C VAL A 203 -13.30 -7.51 -5.83
N LEU A 204 -12.54 -6.76 -5.02
CA LEU A 204 -11.74 -5.65 -5.53
C LEU A 204 -10.63 -6.14 -6.46
N ALA A 205 -9.98 -7.26 -6.13
CA ALA A 205 -8.97 -7.86 -6.99
C ALA A 205 -9.53 -8.26 -8.36
N GLU A 206 -10.74 -8.83 -8.38
CA GLU A 206 -11.42 -9.18 -9.63
C GLU A 206 -11.80 -7.94 -10.44
N GLN A 207 -12.32 -6.89 -9.79
CA GLN A 207 -12.64 -5.61 -10.44
C GLN A 207 -11.40 -4.99 -11.11
N ILE A 208 -10.27 -4.94 -10.41
CA ILE A 208 -9.00 -4.43 -10.94
C ILE A 208 -8.52 -5.31 -12.10
N THR A 209 -8.60 -6.64 -11.95
CA THR A 209 -8.20 -7.58 -13.02
C THR A 209 -9.05 -7.42 -14.28
N ARG A 210 -10.37 -7.25 -14.13
CA ARG A 210 -11.29 -6.96 -15.25
C ARG A 210 -10.99 -5.58 -15.88
N ALA A 211 -10.69 -4.58 -15.07
CA ALA A 211 -10.28 -3.27 -15.56
C ALA A 211 -8.97 -3.35 -16.36
N LEU A 212 -8.00 -4.15 -15.88
CA LEU A 212 -6.71 -4.39 -16.55
C LEU A 212 -6.93 -5.01 -17.94
N GLN A 213 -7.78 -6.04 -18.04
CA GLN A 213 -8.13 -6.69 -19.30
C GLN A 213 -8.84 -5.74 -20.28
N LYS A 214 -9.61 -4.78 -19.76
CA LYS A 214 -10.33 -3.77 -20.55
C LYS A 214 -9.46 -2.55 -20.90
N GLY A 215 -8.18 -2.56 -20.56
CA GLY A 215 -7.28 -1.41 -20.80
C GLY A 215 -7.61 -0.18 -19.96
N LYS A 216 -8.27 -0.35 -18.81
CA LYS A 216 -8.68 0.74 -17.89
C LYS A 216 -7.73 0.88 -16.70
N VAL A 217 -6.50 0.38 -16.83
CA VAL A 217 -5.48 0.46 -15.77
C VAL A 217 -4.21 1.03 -16.38
N GLU A 218 -3.68 2.08 -15.75
CA GLU A 218 -2.34 2.56 -16.05
C GLU A 218 -1.34 1.89 -15.13
N ARG A 219 -0.21 1.49 -15.70
CA ARG A 219 0.92 0.91 -14.96
C ARG A 219 2.04 1.93 -14.98
N VAL A 220 2.50 2.34 -13.81
CA VAL A 220 3.41 3.46 -13.65
C VAL A 220 4.67 3.00 -12.92
N LEU A 221 5.81 3.46 -13.40
CA LEU A 221 7.09 3.38 -12.73
C LEU A 221 7.45 4.77 -12.22
N SER A 222 7.59 4.90 -10.91
CA SER A 222 8.02 6.14 -10.28
C SER A 222 9.49 6.05 -9.89
N LYS A 223 10.33 6.79 -10.60
CA LYS A 223 11.77 6.91 -10.36
C LYS A 223 12.02 8.06 -9.40
N VAL A 224 12.52 7.73 -8.21
CA VAL A 224 12.84 8.69 -7.15
C VAL A 224 14.35 8.87 -7.08
N ASP A 225 14.83 10.11 -7.20
CA ASP A 225 16.25 10.41 -7.08
C ASP A 225 16.68 10.68 -5.63
N SER A 226 17.98 10.93 -5.42
CA SER A 226 18.53 11.19 -4.09
C SER A 226 18.05 12.48 -3.44
N SER A 227 17.45 13.41 -4.20
CA SER A 227 16.81 14.62 -3.68
C SER A 227 15.34 14.40 -3.32
N GLY A 228 14.78 13.25 -3.70
CA GLY A 228 13.36 12.94 -3.53
C GLY A 228 12.48 13.42 -4.68
N LYS A 229 13.07 13.92 -5.78
CA LYS A 229 12.31 14.27 -6.97
C LYS A 229 11.85 13.00 -7.67
N VAL A 230 10.59 13.00 -8.11
CA VAL A 230 9.95 11.87 -8.78
C VAL A 230 9.81 12.15 -10.28
N LYS A 231 10.14 11.15 -11.09
CA LYS A 231 9.77 11.08 -12.50
C LYS A 231 8.95 9.82 -12.75
N THR A 232 7.84 9.97 -13.45
CA THR A 232 6.86 8.90 -13.71
C THR A 232 6.98 8.42 -15.15
N PHE A 233 6.85 7.12 -15.35
CA PHE A 233 6.91 6.49 -16.66
C PHE A 233 5.80 5.46 -16.82
N LYS A 234 5.19 5.41 -18.00
CA LYS A 234 4.17 4.42 -18.34
C LYS A 234 4.83 3.08 -18.67
N ILE A 235 4.21 2.00 -18.22
CA ILE A 235 4.64 0.62 -18.47
C ILE A 235 3.57 -0.12 -19.29
N ASP A 236 3.98 -0.84 -20.33
CA ASP A 236 3.09 -1.70 -21.12
C ASP A 236 2.75 -3.03 -20.41
N ALA A 237 1.86 -3.83 -21.02
CA ALA A 237 1.45 -5.13 -20.48
C ALA A 237 2.58 -6.18 -20.45
N LYS A 238 3.70 -5.94 -21.13
CA LYS A 238 4.89 -6.81 -21.14
C LYS A 238 5.92 -6.39 -20.09
N GLY A 239 5.68 -5.29 -19.38
CA GLY A 239 6.61 -4.75 -18.38
C GLY A 239 7.69 -3.84 -18.98
N ASN A 240 7.50 -3.33 -20.20
CA ASN A 240 8.43 -2.38 -20.81
C ASN A 240 8.00 -0.95 -20.53
N ILE A 241 8.98 -0.07 -20.30
CA ILE A 241 8.75 1.37 -20.19
C ILE A 241 8.48 1.92 -21.60
N VAL A 242 7.36 2.61 -21.80
CA VAL A 242 6.92 3.12 -23.13
C VAL A 242 6.96 4.64 -23.27
N GLY A 243 7.17 5.38 -22.18
CA GLY A 243 7.29 6.84 -22.22
C GLY A 243 7.13 7.47 -20.84
N GLU A 244 7.36 8.78 -20.77
CA GLU A 244 7.01 9.55 -19.57
C GLU A 244 5.49 9.51 -19.37
N TRP A 245 5.09 9.38 -18.12
CA TRP A 245 3.71 9.56 -17.68
C TRP A 245 3.63 10.94 -17.01
N PRO A 246 2.47 11.63 -17.05
CA PRO A 246 2.35 12.99 -16.51
C PRO A 246 2.72 13.13 -15.03
#